data_AF-A0AAU2UTQ5-F1
#
_entry.id   AF-A0AAU2UTQ5-F1
#
_cell.length_a   1.000
_cell.length_b   1.000
_cell.length_c   1.000
_cell.angle_alpha   90.00
_cell.angle_beta   90.00
_cell.angle_gamma   90.00
#
_symmetry.space_group_name_H-M   'P 1'
#
loop_
_entity.id
_entity.type
_entity.pdbx_description
1 polymer ?
#
loop_
_entity_poly.entity_id
_entity_poly.type
_entity_poly.pdbx_seq_one_letter_code
_entity_poly.pdbx_strand_id
1 'polypeptide(L)'
;MDPLTFDDEDLHLRVDRGMSERFNLNSPVRTFRVPLRRLGALGHHKKPHKLGQLFVGIVRDPSSALYCTARFDFRFAGSEAVQVPLGDEPLFRACFSQVAVLAGRRVV
;
A
#
# COMPACT_ATOMS: atom_id res chain seq x y z
N MET A 1 3.16 19.40 -8.61
CA MET A 1 3.58 18.00 -8.83
C MET A 1 2.38 17.26 -9.34
N ASP A 2 2.59 16.46 -10.39
CA ASP A 2 1.56 15.58 -10.91
C ASP A 2 1.27 14.47 -9.90
N PRO A 3 0.03 13.95 -9.87
CA PRO A 3 -0.32 12.84 -8.99
C PRO A 3 0.52 11.61 -9.35
N LEU A 4 1.09 10.94 -8.36
CA LEU A 4 1.71 9.64 -8.56
C LEU A 4 0.59 8.61 -8.70
N THR A 5 0.57 7.88 -9.81
CA THR A 5 -0.36 6.77 -10.05
C THR A 5 0.40 5.47 -10.20
N PHE A 6 -0.19 4.39 -9.72
CA PHE A 6 0.31 3.03 -9.89
C PHE A 6 -0.88 2.12 -10.13
N ASP A 7 -0.85 1.43 -11.26
CA ASP A 7 -1.94 0.61 -11.76
C ASP A 7 -1.40 -0.80 -11.99
N ASP A 8 -1.98 -1.79 -11.31
CA ASP A 8 -1.60 -3.19 -11.41
C ASP A 8 -2.84 -4.07 -11.29
N GLU A 9 -3.19 -4.77 -12.38
CA GLU A 9 -4.45 -5.53 -12.53
C GLU A 9 -5.67 -4.73 -12.03
N ASP A 10 -6.24 -5.10 -10.88
CA ASP A 10 -7.43 -4.49 -10.28
C ASP A 10 -7.12 -3.45 -9.18
N LEU A 11 -5.84 -3.16 -8.95
CA LEU A 11 -5.35 -2.18 -7.99
C LEU A 11 -4.98 -0.89 -8.71
N HIS A 12 -5.69 0.18 -8.36
CA HIS A 12 -5.25 1.54 -8.70
C HIS A 12 -4.90 2.31 -7.43
N LEU A 13 -3.66 2.74 -7.33
CA LEU A 13 -3.16 3.60 -6.27
C LEU A 13 -2.91 5.00 -6.85
N ARG A 14 -3.46 6.01 -6.20
CA ARG A 14 -3.20 7.42 -6.49
C ARG A 14 -2.67 8.12 -5.25
N VAL A 15 -1.62 8.90 -5.40
CA VAL A 15 -1.10 9.79 -4.37
C VAL A 15 -1.13 11.22 -4.89
N ASP A 16 -1.89 12.06 -4.19
CA ASP A 16 -2.10 13.46 -4.58
C ASP A 16 -2.34 14.31 -3.32
N ARG A 17 -1.78 15.52 -3.29
CA ARG A 17 -1.94 16.51 -2.20
C ARG A 17 -1.81 15.92 -0.77
N GLY A 18 -0.89 14.99 -0.56
CA GLY A 18 -0.64 14.36 0.74
C GLY A 18 -1.69 13.32 1.16
N MET A 19 -2.54 12.88 0.24
CA MET A 19 -3.50 11.79 0.41
C MET A 19 -3.12 10.61 -0.47
N SER A 20 -3.35 9.41 0.03
CA SER A 20 -3.30 8.17 -0.74
C SER A 20 -4.71 7.64 -0.91
N GLU A 21 -5.02 7.24 -2.14
CA GLU A 21 -6.28 6.66 -2.54
C GLU A 21 -6.01 5.33 -3.21
N ARG A 22 -6.72 4.30 -2.76
CA ARG A 22 -6.69 2.98 -3.36
C ARG A 22 -8.09 2.64 -3.86
N PHE A 23 -8.19 2.37 -5.15
CA PHE A 23 -9.40 1.88 -5.79
C PHE A 23 -9.24 0.38 -6.04
N ASN A 24 -10.29 -0.37 -5.74
CA ASN A 24 -10.41 -1.78 -6.09
C ASN A 24 -11.45 -1.86 -7.22
N LEU A 25 -11.02 -2.19 -8.44
CA LEU A 25 -11.95 -2.26 -9.57
C LEU A 25 -13.01 -3.36 -9.40
N ASN A 26 -12.67 -4.45 -8.71
CA ASN A 26 -13.62 -5.53 -8.40
C ASN A 26 -14.64 -5.12 -7.31
N SER A 27 -14.39 -4.03 -6.58
CA SER A 27 -15.30 -3.53 -5.54
C SER A 27 -15.22 -2.00 -5.45
N PRO A 28 -15.83 -1.27 -6.42
CA PRO A 28 -15.70 0.19 -6.51
C PRO A 28 -16.24 0.93 -5.28
N VAL A 29 -17.17 0.32 -4.55
CA VAL A 29 -17.73 0.84 -3.29
C VAL A 29 -16.69 0.85 -2.15
N ARG A 30 -15.60 0.08 -2.26
CA ARG A 30 -14.55 -0.09 -1.23
C ARG A 30 -13.29 0.72 -1.53
N THR A 31 -13.46 1.96 -1.97
CA THR A 31 -12.34 2.90 -2.11
C THR A 31 -11.74 3.22 -0.72
N PHE A 32 -10.43 3.07 -0.58
CA PHE A 32 -9.71 3.38 0.66
C PHE A 32 -8.93 4.68 0.50
N ARG A 33 -9.19 5.67 1.37
CA ARG A 33 -8.49 6.96 1.38
C ARG A 33 -7.86 7.21 2.73
N VAL A 34 -6.60 7.64 2.75
CA VAL A 34 -5.86 7.93 3.98
C VAL A 34 -4.83 9.04 3.78
N PRO A 35 -4.57 9.90 4.79
CA PRO A 35 -3.41 10.78 4.75
C PRO A 35 -2.11 9.99 4.56
N LEU A 36 -1.24 10.45 3.67
CA LEU A 36 0.00 9.78 3.29
C LEU A 36 0.89 9.44 4.50
N ARG A 37 0.94 10.36 5.47
CA ARG A 37 1.65 10.19 6.76
C ARG A 37 1.13 9.04 7.62
N ARG A 38 -0.08 8.54 7.35
CA ARG A 38 -0.75 7.45 8.08
C ARG A 38 -0.88 6.18 7.24
N LEU A 39 -0.38 6.16 6.01
CA LEU A 39 -0.44 4.99 5.15
C LEU A 39 0.52 3.89 5.66
N GLY A 40 0.11 2.64 5.60
CA GLY A 40 0.99 1.50 5.75
C GLY A 40 0.71 0.46 4.68
N ALA A 41 1.76 -0.24 4.27
CA ALA A 41 1.70 -1.30 3.27
C ALA A 41 2.56 -2.49 3.72
N LEU A 42 2.03 -3.69 3.53
CA LEU A 42 2.70 -4.94 3.86
C LEU A 42 2.42 -5.98 2.78
N GLY A 43 3.45 -6.36 2.02
CA GLY A 43 3.45 -7.58 1.22
C GLY A 43 3.59 -8.81 2.14
N HIS A 44 2.69 -9.78 2.00
CA HIS A 44 2.68 -10.99 2.81
C HIS A 44 2.56 -12.21 1.91
N HIS A 45 3.61 -13.02 1.87
CA HIS A 45 3.67 -14.25 1.10
C HIS A 45 3.72 -15.44 2.06
N LYS A 46 2.66 -16.26 2.08
CA LYS A 46 2.60 -17.42 2.97
C LYS A 46 3.29 -18.67 2.41
N LYS A 47 3.35 -18.83 1.08
CA LYS A 47 3.86 -20.06 0.42
C LYS A 47 4.48 -19.75 -0.96
N PRO A 48 5.52 -20.50 -1.41
CA PRO A 48 6.26 -20.25 -2.66
C PRO A 48 5.48 -20.33 -3.99
N HIS A 49 4.19 -20.66 -3.99
CA HIS A 49 3.39 -20.87 -5.22
C HIS A 49 1.96 -20.32 -5.10
N LYS A 50 1.71 -19.46 -4.11
CA LYS A 50 0.42 -18.78 -3.97
C LYS A 50 0.62 -17.30 -4.22
N LEU A 51 -0.44 -16.66 -4.74
CA LEU A 51 -0.52 -15.21 -4.79
C LEU A 51 -0.21 -14.65 -3.39
N GLY A 52 0.63 -13.62 -3.38
CA GLY A 52 0.89 -12.80 -2.22
C GLY A 52 -0.34 -12.00 -1.84
N GLN A 53 -0.31 -11.46 -0.63
CA GLN A 53 -1.32 -10.53 -0.15
C GLN A 53 -0.67 -9.19 0.12
N LEU A 54 -1.16 -8.14 -0.53
CA LEU A 54 -0.80 -6.76 -0.21
C LEU A 54 -1.84 -6.18 0.74
N PHE A 55 -1.43 -5.98 1.99
CA PHE A 55 -2.23 -5.25 2.97
C PHE A 55 -1.92 -3.76 2.84
N VAL A 56 -2.95 -2.94 2.67
CA VAL A 56 -2.85 -1.47 2.71
C VAL A 56 -3.77 -0.95 3.80
N GLY A 57 -3.30 -0.04 4.64
CA GLY A 57 -4.07 0.38 5.82
C GLY A 57 -3.55 1.64 6.50
N ILE A 58 -4.12 1.90 7.68
CA ILE A 58 -3.80 3.04 8.54
C ILE A 58 -2.85 2.59 9.65
N VAL A 59 -1.68 3.22 9.76
CA VAL A 59 -0.73 2.98 10.85
C VAL A 59 -1.02 3.83 12.08
N ARG A 60 -0.71 3.27 13.25
CA ARG A 60 -0.79 3.94 14.56
C ARG A 60 0.28 5.02 14.71
N ASP A 61 1.50 4.71 14.28
CA ASP A 61 2.64 5.62 14.32
C ASP A 61 3.05 6.06 12.89
N PRO A 62 2.96 7.35 12.56
CA PRO A 62 3.47 7.91 11.31
C PRO A 62 4.97 7.67 11.06
N SER A 63 5.74 7.41 12.11
CA SER A 63 7.19 7.17 12.02
C SER A 63 7.55 5.75 11.55
N SER A 64 6.61 4.80 11.62
CA SER A 64 6.79 3.44 11.12
C SER A 64 7.18 3.44 9.64
N ALA A 65 7.81 2.37 9.17
CA ALA A 65 8.07 2.17 7.75
C ALA A 65 6.75 2.15 6.94
N LEU A 66 6.75 2.80 5.77
CA LEU A 66 5.57 2.83 4.91
C LEU A 66 5.34 1.48 4.24
N TYR A 67 6.40 0.86 3.73
CA TYR A 67 6.41 -0.50 3.21
C TYR A 67 7.03 -1.46 4.22
N CYS A 68 6.67 -2.75 4.17
CA CYS A 68 6.99 -3.73 5.20
C CYS A 68 6.48 -3.35 6.61
N THR A 69 5.37 -2.59 6.68
CA THR A 69 4.76 -2.23 7.96
C THR A 69 4.42 -3.47 8.78
N ALA A 70 4.81 -3.51 10.05
CA ALA A 70 4.50 -4.65 10.90
C ALA A 70 2.98 -4.78 11.12
N ARG A 71 2.47 -6.01 11.14
CA ARG A 71 1.01 -6.26 11.21
C ARG A 71 0.35 -5.62 12.45
N PHE A 72 1.08 -5.50 13.56
CA PHE A 72 0.60 -4.89 14.80
C PHE A 72 0.60 -3.35 14.78
N ASP A 73 1.36 -2.73 13.87
CA ASP A 73 1.41 -1.26 13.72
C ASP A 73 0.18 -0.71 13.00
N PHE A 74 -0.57 -1.58 12.31
CA PHE A 74 -1.84 -1.20 11.73
C PHE A 74 -2.88 -0.92 12.83
N ARG A 75 -3.49 0.26 12.77
CA ARG A 75 -4.73 0.56 13.48
C ARG A 75 -5.90 -0.11 12.77
N PHE A 76 -5.88 -0.07 11.44
CA PHE A 76 -6.84 -0.72 10.57
C PHE A 76 -6.09 -1.17 9.32
N ALA A 77 -5.84 -2.47 9.17
CA ALA A 77 -5.49 -3.01 7.86
C ALA A 77 -6.78 -2.97 7.04
N GLY A 78 -6.77 -2.32 5.87
CA GLY A 78 -7.91 -2.34 4.97
C GLY A 78 -8.42 -3.76 4.83
N SER A 79 -9.71 -3.96 5.03
CA SER A 79 -10.35 -5.27 5.22
C SER A 79 -10.18 -6.25 4.06
N GLU A 80 -9.64 -5.81 2.92
CA GLU A 80 -9.32 -6.63 1.77
C GLU A 80 -7.87 -6.43 1.37
N ALA A 81 -7.06 -7.45 1.64
CA ALA A 81 -5.74 -7.55 1.02
C ALA A 81 -5.91 -7.81 -0.48
N VAL A 82 -5.15 -7.10 -1.30
CA VAL A 82 -5.13 -7.36 -2.74
C VAL A 82 -4.26 -8.58 -3.00
N GLN A 83 -4.74 -9.48 -3.85
CA GLN A 83 -3.94 -10.61 -4.31
C GLN A 83 -2.92 -10.07 -5.30
N VAL A 84 -1.64 -10.40 -5.09
CA VAL A 84 -0.55 -9.93 -5.94
C VAL A 84 0.25 -11.13 -6.43
N PRO A 85 0.61 -11.23 -7.72
CA PRO A 85 1.53 -12.26 -8.18
C PRO A 85 2.86 -12.19 -7.43
N LEU A 86 3.48 -13.34 -7.17
CA LEU A 86 4.72 -13.41 -6.39
C LEU A 86 5.87 -12.64 -7.08
N GLY A 87 5.88 -12.60 -8.41
CA GLY A 87 6.88 -11.89 -9.21
C GLY A 87 6.81 -10.37 -9.08
N ASP A 88 5.69 -9.82 -8.59
CA ASP A 88 5.42 -8.38 -8.61
C ASP A 88 5.77 -7.69 -7.30
N GLU A 89 6.17 -8.42 -6.25
CA GLU A 89 6.64 -7.82 -4.98
C GLU A 89 7.68 -6.70 -5.18
N PRO A 90 8.68 -6.83 -6.07
CA PRO A 90 9.63 -5.76 -6.33
C PRO A 90 8.97 -4.49 -6.91
N LEU A 91 7.91 -4.62 -7.70
CA LEU A 91 7.15 -3.48 -8.25
C LEU A 91 6.43 -2.72 -7.13
N PHE A 92 5.76 -3.44 -6.22
CA PHE A 92 5.12 -2.83 -5.05
C PHE A 92 6.14 -2.17 -4.13
N ARG A 93 7.27 -2.84 -3.87
CA ARG A 93 8.37 -2.26 -3.08
C ARG A 93 8.87 -0.95 -3.70
N ALA A 94 9.10 -0.93 -5.01
CA ALA A 94 9.54 0.27 -5.71
C ALA A 94 8.50 1.40 -5.63
N CYS A 95 7.22 1.06 -5.88
CA CYS A 95 6.11 2.01 -5.78
C CYS A 95 6.02 2.62 -4.37
N PHE A 96 5.90 1.79 -3.33
CA PHE A 96 5.75 2.29 -1.96
C PHE A 96 7.02 2.97 -1.42
N SER A 97 8.20 2.69 -1.98
CA SER A 97 9.42 3.46 -1.70
C SER A 97 9.31 4.89 -2.21
N GLN A 98 8.80 5.10 -3.43
CA GLN A 98 8.54 6.45 -3.95
C GLN A 98 7.48 7.16 -3.10
N VAL A 99 6.42 6.45 -2.71
CA VAL A 99 5.38 6.96 -1.82
C VAL A 99 5.96 7.37 -0.46
N ALA A 100 6.92 6.60 0.09
CA ALA A 100 7.60 6.93 1.35
C ALA A 100 8.43 8.21 1.23
N VAL A 101 9.13 8.41 0.12
CA VAL A 101 9.86 9.66 -0.16
C VAL A 101 8.90 10.85 -0.19
N LEU A 102 7.77 10.73 -0.90
CA LEU A 102 6.72 11.78 -0.94
C LEU A 102 6.13 12.05 0.46
N ALA A 103 6.11 11.05 1.33
CA ALA A 103 5.63 11.16 2.70
C ALA A 103 6.68 11.73 3.67
N GLY A 104 7.93 11.91 3.23
CA GLY A 104 9.06 12.24 4.11
C GLY A 104 9.40 11.13 5.11
N ARG A 105 9.18 9.86 4.74
CA ARG A 105 9.34 8.68 5.60
C ARG A 105 10.52 7.82 5.16
N ARG A 106 10.99 6.99 6.09
CA ARG A 106 12.08 6.03 5.84
C ARG A 106 11.67 5.01 4.77
N VAL A 107 12.57 4.82 3.81
CA VAL A 107 12.54 3.73 2.82
C VAL A 107 13.29 2.52 3.41
N VAL A 108 12.77 1.31 3.20
CA VAL A 108 13.31 0.06 3.77
C VAL A 108 13.47 -1.01 2.70
#